data_AF-A0AAU2J618-F1
#
_entry.id   AF-A0AAU2J618-F1
#
_cell.length_a   1.000
_cell.length_b   1.000
_cell.length_c   1.000
_cell.angle_alpha   90.00
_cell.angle_beta   90.00
_cell.angle_gamma   90.00
#
_symmetry.space_group_name_H-M   'P 1'
#
loop_
_entity.id
_entity.type
_entity.pdbx_description
1 polymer ?
#
loop_
_entity_poly.entity_id
_entity_poly.type
_entity_poly.pdbx_seq_one_letter_code
_entity_poly.pdbx_strand_id
1 'polypeptide(L)' 'MTDLLLTVDQAAERLGTTARFPRRLIAERRIAFVKIGSHVRIAESALAAYIDGNTVQPIRRRRARYGRAA' A
#
# COMPACT_ATOMS: atom_id res chain seq x y z
N MET A 1 -18.84 3.92 -8.77
CA MET A 1 -19.08 3.24 -7.48
C MET A 1 -18.50 4.09 -6.38
N THR A 2 -19.19 4.25 -5.25
CA THR A 2 -18.70 5.01 -4.09
C THR A 2 -17.55 4.27 -3.43
N ASP A 3 -16.39 4.90 -3.37
CA ASP A 3 -15.21 4.33 -2.73
C ASP A 3 -15.36 4.35 -1.20
N LEU A 4 -14.95 3.27 -0.53
CA LEU A 4 -15.06 3.15 0.92
C LEU A 4 -14.03 4.04 1.62
N LEU A 5 -14.48 4.82 2.60
CA LEU A 5 -13.63 5.74 3.35
C LEU A 5 -13.20 5.11 4.69
N LEU A 6 -11.98 4.58 4.70
CA LEU A 6 -11.36 3.95 5.86
C LEU A 6 -10.88 4.99 6.88
N THR A 7 -10.97 4.64 8.16
CA THR A 7 -10.23 5.37 9.21
C THR A 7 -8.73 5.08 9.11
N VAL A 8 -7.94 5.87 9.82
CA VAL A 8 -6.49 5.64 9.96
C VAL A 8 -6.21 4.25 10.55
N ASP A 9 -6.99 3.82 11.54
CA ASP A 9 -6.81 2.53 12.21
C ASP A 9 -7.20 1.37 11.29
N GLN A 10 -8.30 1.50 10.54
CA GLN A 10 -8.69 0.50 9.53
C GLN A 10 -7.67 0.39 8.39
N ALA A 11 -7.11 1.50 7.95
CA ALA A 11 -6.02 1.48 6.97
C ALA A 11 -4.75 0.80 7.54
N ALA A 12 -4.48 0.99 8.83
CA ALA A 12 -3.37 0.32 9.52
C ALA A 12 -3.58 -1.19 9.56
N GLU A 13 -4.78 -1.65 9.94
CA GLU A 13 -5.19 -3.06 9.92
C GLU A 13 -5.05 -3.68 8.54
N ARG A 14 -5.55 -3.01 7.49
CA ARG A 14 -5.42 -3.43 6.08
C ARG A 14 -3.97 -3.58 5.64
N LEU A 15 -3.09 -2.69 6.08
CA LEU A 15 -1.66 -2.73 5.77
C LEU A 15 -0.85 -3.69 6.66
N GLY A 16 -1.45 -4.24 7.72
CA GLY A 16 -0.72 -5.02 8.74
C GLY A 16 0.30 -4.17 9.50
N THR A 17 0.06 -2.87 9.66
CA THR A 17 0.97 -1.92 10.33
C THR A 17 0.30 -1.26 11.54
N THR A 18 1.05 -0.44 12.28
CA THR A 18 0.48 0.38 13.35
C THR A 18 -0.06 1.70 12.80
N ALA A 19 -1.01 2.34 13.51
CA ALA A 19 -1.60 3.63 13.13
C ALA A 19 -0.57 4.76 12.89
N ARG A 20 0.66 4.63 13.43
CA ARG A 20 1.76 5.56 13.15
C ARG A 20 2.15 5.58 11.67
N PHE A 21 2.07 4.44 10.99
CA PHE A 21 2.47 4.31 9.60
C PHE A 21 1.53 5.05 8.63
N PRO A 22 0.19 4.83 8.65
CA PRO A 22 -0.72 5.64 7.83
C PRO A 22 -0.66 7.13 8.17
N ARG A 23 -0.51 7.52 9.46
CA ARG A 23 -0.30 8.93 9.84
C ARG A 23 0.93 9.53 9.18
N ARG A 24 2.02 8.78 9.13
CA ARG A 24 3.25 9.19 8.44
C ARG A 24 3.04 9.34 6.94
N LEU A 25 2.33 8.41 6.29
CA LEU A 25 1.98 8.53 4.87
C LEU A 25 1.17 9.80 4.58
N ILE A 26 0.22 10.15 5.43
CA ILE A 26 -0.58 11.37 5.31
C ILE A 26 0.29 12.62 5.51
N ALA A 27 1.15 12.62 6.54
CA ALA A 27 2.04 13.75 6.84
C ALA A 27 3.03 14.00 5.71
N GLU A 28 3.64 12.94 5.17
CA GLU A 28 4.56 12.98 4.03
C GLU A 28 3.84 13.15 2.67
N ARG A 29 2.49 13.20 2.64
CA ARG A 29 1.66 13.29 1.43
C ARG A 29 1.90 12.16 0.41
N ARG A 30 2.21 10.95 0.90
CA ARG A 30 2.47 9.76 0.08
C ARG A 30 1.21 8.97 -0.29
N ILE A 31 0.06 9.33 0.28
CA ILE A 31 -1.24 8.73 -0.03
C ILE A 31 -2.31 9.84 -0.10
N ALA A 32 -3.30 9.66 -0.97
CA ALA A 32 -4.46 10.55 -1.01
C ALA A 32 -5.35 10.33 0.22
N PHE A 33 -5.88 11.42 0.78
CA PHE A 33 -6.77 11.38 1.93
C PHE A 33 -7.88 12.43 1.78
N VAL A 34 -9.02 12.15 2.40
CA VAL A 34 -10.14 13.06 2.48
C VAL A 34 -10.14 13.69 3.88
N LYS A 35 -10.11 15.03 3.92
CA LYS A 35 -10.24 15.78 5.17
C LYS A 35 -11.70 16.13 5.42
N ILE A 36 -12.24 15.66 6.54
CA ILE A 36 -13.62 15.88 6.97
C ILE A 36 -13.58 16.57 8.34
N GLY A 37 -13.48 17.90 8.33
CA GLY A 37 -13.23 18.69 9.54
C GLY A 37 -11.90 18.27 10.20
N SER A 38 -11.98 17.76 11.43
CA SER A 38 -10.85 17.20 12.18
C SER A 38 -10.52 15.75 11.81
N HIS A 39 -11.42 15.04 11.13
CA HIS A 39 -11.25 13.64 10.80
C HIS A 39 -10.52 13.48 9.46
N VAL A 40 -9.63 12.49 9.40
CA VAL A 40 -8.96 12.08 8.17
C VAL A 40 -9.48 10.71 7.79
N ARG A 41 -9.90 10.58 6.52
CA ARG A 41 -10.31 9.32 5.92
C ARG A 41 -9.42 8.99 4.73
N ILE A 42 -9.17 7.71 4.52
CA ILE A 42 -8.38 7.20 3.41
C ILE A 42 -9.32 6.43 2.50
N ALA A 43 -9.34 6.79 1.22
CA ALA A 43 -10.14 6.07 0.24
C ALA A 43 -9.53 4.68 0.03
N GLU A 44 -10.35 3.63 -0.03
CA GLU A 44 -9.87 2.26 -0.21
C GLU A 44 -9.08 2.12 -1.52
N SER A 45 -9.54 2.77 -2.60
CA SER A 45 -8.80 2.83 -3.87
C SER A 45 -7.42 3.48 -3.74
N ALA A 46 -7.29 4.53 -2.91
CA ALA A 46 -6.01 5.20 -2.66
C ALA A 46 -5.04 4.27 -1.90
N LEU A 47 -5.57 3.47 -0.96
CA LEU A 47 -4.78 2.46 -0.26
C LEU A 47 -4.35 1.34 -1.20
N ALA A 48 -5.25 0.88 -2.07
CA ALA A 48 -4.95 -0.14 -3.08
C ALA A 48 -3.88 0.34 -4.07
N ALA A 49 -3.99 1.58 -4.57
CA ALA A 49 -2.99 2.19 -5.45
C ALA A 49 -1.62 2.33 -4.74
N TYR A 50 -1.62 2.67 -3.46
CA TYR A 50 -0.39 2.69 -2.67
C TYR A 50 0.24 1.30 -2.56
N ILE A 51 -0.55 0.26 -2.30
CA ILE A 51 -0.05 -1.11 -2.23
C ILE A 51 0.55 -1.53 -3.57
N ASP A 52 -0.18 -1.33 -4.67
CA ASP A 52 0.26 -1.69 -6.01
C ASP A 52 1.56 -0.98 -6.39
N GLY A 53 1.64 0.33 -6.17
CA GLY A 53 2.85 1.12 -6.45
C GLY A 53 4.06 0.77 -5.58
N ASN A 54 3.87 0.17 -4.41
CA ASN A 54 4.96 -0.28 -3.52
C ASN A 54 5.17 -1.80 -3.56
N THR A 55 4.43 -2.54 -4.39
CA THR A 55 4.58 -3.99 -4.52
C THR A 55 5.81 -4.30 -5.37
N VAL A 56 6.86 -4.82 -4.71
CA VAL A 56 8.10 -5.24 -5.39
C VAL A 56 7.91 -6.63 -5.99
N GLN A 57 8.07 -6.72 -7.32
CA GLN A 57 7.94 -8.00 -8.02
C GLN A 57 9.10 -8.95 -7.68
N PRO A 58 8.82 -10.24 -7.44
CA PRO A 58 9.86 -11.20 -7.10
C PRO A 58 10.83 -11.40 -8.26
N ILE A 59 12.13 -11.46 -7.94
CA ILE A 59 13.18 -11.71 -8.93
C ILE A 59 13.03 -13.14 -9.46
N ARG A 60 12.62 -13.27 -10.72
CA ARG A 60 12.60 -14.57 -11.41
C ARG A 60 14.05 -14.95 -11.73
N ARG A 61 14.66 -15.80 -10.90
CA ARG A 61 15.93 -16.44 -11.25
C ARG A 61 15.70 -17.32 -12.47
N ARG A 62 16.20 -16.89 -13.63
CA ARG A 62 16.24 -17.73 -14.83
C ARG A 62 17.06 -18.96 -14.49
N ARG A 63 16.44 -20.15 -14.54
CA ARG A 63 17.16 -21.42 -14.34
C ARG A 63 18.35 -21.42 -15.30
N ALA A 64 19.57 -21.46 -14.74
CA ALA A 64 20.76 -21.70 -15.53
C ALA A 64 20.52 -23.03 -16.25
N ARG A 65 20.51 -22.99 -17.59
CA ARG A 65 20.63 -24.22 -18.37
C ARG A 65 22.06 -24.68 -18.10
N TYR A 66 22.25 -25.53 -17.09
CA TYR A 66 23.48 -26.30 -17.00
C TYR A 66 23.52 -27.13 -18.27
N GLY A 67 24.37 -26.70 -19.21
CA GLY A 67 24.65 -27.46 -20.42
C GLY A 67 25.17 -28.82 -20.00
N ARG A 68 24.54 -29.87 -20.52
CA ARG A 68 25.04 -31.24 -20.41
C ARG A 68 26.47 -31.24 -20.96
N ALA A 69 27.46 -31.52 -20.12
CA ALA A 69 28.81 -31.83 -20.58
C ALA A 69 28.78 -33.21 -21.25
N ALA A 70 29.46 -33.29 -22.40
CA ALA A 70 29.61 -34.48 -23.23
C ALA A 70 30.72 -35.40 -22.71
#